data_AF-A0A453C3I7-F1
#
_entry.id   AF-A0A453C3I7-F1
#
_cell.length_a   1.000
_cell.length_b   1.000
_cell.length_c   1.000
_cell.angle_alpha   90.00
_cell.angle_beta   90.00
_cell.angle_gamma   90.00
#
_symmetry.space_group_name_H-M   'P 1'
#
loop_
_entity.id
_entity.type
_entity.pdbx_description
1 polymer ?
#
loop_
_entity_poly.entity_id
_entity_poly.type
_entity_poly.pdbx_seq_one_letter_code
_entity_poly.pdbx_strand_id
1 'polypeptide(L)' 'MNNQEAVDVVKRYKDPQTAAKQLVAEAVKRDSKDDISCVVVRFKM' A
#
# COMPACT_ATOMS: atom_id res chain seq x y z
N MET A 1 8.47 0.11 6.23
CA MET A 1 7.12 0.64 6.40
C MET A 1 6.50 -0.07 7.58
N ASN A 2 6.08 0.65 8.61
CA ASN A 2 5.34 0.07 9.74
C ASN A 2 3.82 0.06 9.44
N ASN A 3 3.05 -0.58 10.32
CA ASN A 3 1.61 -0.75 10.12
C ASN A 3 0.85 0.57 9.99
N GLN A 4 1.21 1.59 10.77
CA GLN A 4 0.52 2.88 10.75
C GLN A 4 0.84 3.65 9.46
N GLU A 5 2.10 3.64 9.01
CA GLU A 5 2.51 4.23 7.74
C GLU A 5 1.72 3.62 6.56
N ALA A 6 1.52 2.30 6.55
CA ALA A 6 0.72 1.64 5.51
C ALA A 6 -0.74 2.11 5.51
N VAL A 7 -1.35 2.23 6.71
CA VAL A 7 -2.72 2.76 6.87
C VAL A 7 -2.83 4.21 6.38
N ASP A 8 -1.85 5.05 6.70
CA ASP A 8 -1.85 6.46 6.34
C ASP A 8 -1.62 6.70 4.84
N VAL A 9 -0.95 5.78 4.15
CA VAL A 9 -0.86 5.74 2.69
C VAL A 9 -2.22 5.37 2.10
N VAL A 10 -2.80 4.22 2.48
CA VAL A 10 -4.02 3.71 1.83
C VAL A 10 -5.23 4.61 2.04
N LYS A 11 -5.35 5.29 3.19
CA LYS A 11 -6.46 6.22 3.50
C LYS A 11 -6.63 7.36 2.50
N ARG A 12 -5.57 7.72 1.76
CA ARG A 12 -5.59 8.80 0.77
C ARG A 12 -6.23 8.39 -0.56
N TYR A 13 -6.42 7.09 -0.78
CA TYR A 13 -6.88 6.54 -2.04
C TYR A 13 -8.26 5.93 -1.86
N LYS A 14 -9.22 6.34 -2.72
CA LYS A 14 -10.52 5.69 -2.77
C LYS A 14 -10.39 4.29 -3.36
N ASP A 15 -9.75 4.17 -4.53
CA ASP A 15 -9.62 2.91 -5.23
C ASP A 15 -8.58 1.97 -4.54
N PRO A 16 -8.97 0.76 -4.12
CA PRO A 16 -8.06 -0.16 -3.42
C PRO A 16 -6.91 -0.65 -4.30
N GLN A 17 -7.10 -0.78 -5.61
CA GLN A 17 -6.01 -1.19 -6.51
C GLN A 17 -4.92 -0.12 -6.59
N THR A 18 -5.32 1.15 -6.67
CA THR A 18 -4.41 2.29 -6.62
C THR A 18 -3.67 2.34 -5.28
N ALA A 19 -4.36 2.12 -4.17
CA ALA A 19 -3.75 2.07 -2.84
C ALA A 19 -2.66 0.97 -2.75
N ALA A 20 -2.95 -0.23 -3.27
CA ALA A 20 -1.99 -1.34 -3.30
C ALA A 20 -0.74 -0.99 -4.12
N LYS A 21 -0.90 -0.41 -5.31
CA LYS A 21 0.23 0.03 -6.16
C LYS A 21 1.13 1.05 -5.44
N GLN A 22 0.54 1.94 -4.64
CA GLN A 22 1.29 2.95 -3.89
C GLN A 22 2.09 2.35 -2.73
N LEU A 23 1.55 1.34 -2.04
CA LEU A 23 2.30 0.61 -1.02
C LEU A 23 3.53 -0.11 -1.61
N VAL A 24 3.39 -0.71 -2.80
CA VAL A 24 4.52 -1.34 -3.51
C VAL A 24 5.54 -0.28 -3.94
N ALA A 25 5.09 0.85 -4.48
CA ALA A 25 5.98 1.94 -4.89
C ALA A 25 6.78 2.51 -3.71
N GLU A 26 6.16 2.67 -2.53
CA GLU A 26 6.84 3.10 -1.31
C GLU A 26 7.87 2.08 -0.81
N ALA A 27 7.57 0.78 -0.92
CA ALA A 27 8.52 -0.27 -0.58
C ALA A 27 9.75 -0.26 -1.51
N VAL A 28 9.54 -0.10 -2.83
CA VAL A 28 10.63 0.03 -3.82
C VAL A 28 11.45 1.30 -3.57
N LYS A 29 10.79 2.43 -3.27
CA LYS A 29 11.45 3.71 -2.96
C LYS A 29 12.31 3.63 -1.70
N ARG A 30 11.96 2.74 -0.77
CA ARG A 30 12.73 2.44 0.45
C ARG A 30 13.77 1.33 0.23
N ASP A 31 14.12 1.06 -1.02
CA ASP A 31 15.15 0.14 -1.46
C ASP A 31 14.90 -1.33 -1.07
N SER A 32 13.64 -1.74 -0.95
CA SER A 32 13.32 -3.16 -0.82
C SER A 32 13.76 -3.91 -2.08
N LYS A 33 14.54 -4.98 -1.90
CA LYS A 33 15.13 -5.80 -2.97
C LYS A 33 14.45 -7.15 -3.17
N ASP A 34 13.49 -7.48 -2.32
CA ASP A 34 12.76 -8.75 -2.37
C ASP A 34 11.49 -8.60 -3.22
N ASP A 35 10.89 -9.73 -3.58
CA ASP A 35 9.61 -9.74 -4.29
C ASP A 35 8.48 -9.25 -3.37
N ILE A 36 7.72 -8.25 -3.83
CA ILE A 36 6.65 -7.63 -3.04
C ILE A 36 5.30 -7.93 -3.69
N SER A 37 4.41 -8.55 -2.90
CA SER A 37 2.98 -8.68 -3.23
C SER A 37 2.15 -7.89 -2.22
N CYS A 38 1.14 -7.16 -2.71
CA CYS A 38 0.27 -6.33 -1.87
C CYS A 38 -1.20 -6.49 -2.26
N VAL A 39 -2.07 -6.68 -1.26
CA VAL A 39 -3.52 -6.75 -1.41
C VAL A 39 -4.15 -5.71 -0.47
N VAL A 40 -5.05 -4.90 -1.02
CA VAL A 40 -5.87 -3.95 -0.23
C VAL A 40 -7.34 -4.31 -0.43
N VAL A 41 -8.04 -4.56 0.68
CA VAL A 41 -9.47 -4.88 0.70
C VAL A 41 -10.23 -3.67 1.26
N ARG A 42 -11.19 -3.16 0.49
CA ARG A 42 -12.10 -2.10 0.94
C ARG A 42 -13.49 -2.69 1.15
N PHE A 43 -13.91 -2.79 2.40
CA PHE A 43 -15.27 -3.17 2.74
C PHE A 43 -16.24 -2.08 2.27
N LYS A 44 -17.35 -2.49 1.66
CA LYS A 44 -18.47 -1.58 1.42
C LYS A 44 -19.28 -1.49 2.71
N MET A 45 -19.64 -0.26 3.10
CA MET A 45 -20.73 -0.03 4.05
C MET A 45 -22.03 0.05 3.27
#